data_AF-A0A2G2KDD4-F1
#
_entry.id   AF-A0A2G2KDD4-F1
#
_cell.length_a   1.000
_cell.length_b   1.000
_cell.length_c   1.000
_cell.angle_alpha   90.00
_cell.angle_beta   90.00
_cell.angle_gamma   90.00
#
_symmetry.space_group_name_H-M   'P 1'
#
loop_
_entity.id
_entity.type
_entity.pdbx_description
1 polymer ?
#
loop_
_entity_poly.entity_id
_entity_poly.type
_entity_poly.pdbx_seq_one_letter_code
_entity_poly.pdbx_strand_id
1 'polypeptide(L)'
;MKIQHILFLFVLISCSQNTKEKKETIVKAKDVVDFVIDSPKKVDDVSFDKIISEIKTKETPLIDSTNFDNFKEIDIYNKQEIEALKLEKVYPNFYKEGYNYKATASYKIEFSKEFHSIVLTILKGEHEMESVLINYDLNGNIIDSKVISYDEIAEGLFKIETKIEKNKITINYTEWTDEKHQLTDIYEVKANGELTFISEEEIMINNVIKQLGLTKQKIKTDLLTYVIFGDSKESIIVIPEIVDEGEHYFELNSHILIVDSTTGDIKHRYFESYKNNNWASDAVKLERIRIDTAHYIVAENRRAFGVSVFFYGSSHANPYSNETISLFVKSGSALKNILKNYDVINSRGEWDTNCAGEFTDIKSILIMSKEKTNGYFNILVKSKITESKAYINENGDCDSKDKITAETAVLKFNGKTYE
;
A
#
# COMPACT_ATOMS: atom_id res chain seq x y z
N MET A 1 -0.68 15.70 -2.77
CA MET A 1 -0.04 16.05 -1.49
C MET A 1 1.16 15.14 -1.33
N LYS A 2 2.36 15.70 -1.10
CA LYS A 2 3.57 14.91 -0.85
C LYS A 2 3.36 14.15 0.46
N ILE A 3 3.33 12.83 0.40
CA ILE A 3 3.32 11.95 1.56
C ILE A 3 4.70 12.10 2.21
N GLN A 4 4.77 12.88 3.28
CA GLN A 4 5.95 12.88 4.15
C GLN A 4 5.93 11.56 4.91
N HIS A 5 6.79 10.64 4.50
CA HIS A 5 7.15 9.50 5.33
C HIS A 5 7.72 10.04 6.64
N ILE A 6 7.00 9.86 7.75
CA ILE A 6 7.52 10.09 9.09
C ILE A 6 8.50 8.93 9.35
N LEU A 7 9.75 9.17 8.97
CA LEU A 7 10.89 8.37 9.41
C LEU A 7 11.17 8.82 10.85
N PHE A 8 10.79 8.01 11.84
CA PHE A 8 11.19 8.24 13.23
C PHE A 8 12.71 8.03 13.34
N LEU A 9 13.46 9.10 13.14
CA LEU A 9 14.90 9.16 13.37
C LEU A 9 15.11 9.60 14.82
N PHE A 10 15.35 8.66 15.73
CA PHE A 10 15.72 8.97 17.11
C PHE A 10 17.11 9.63 17.13
N VAL A 11 17.15 10.95 17.33
CA VAL A 11 18.36 11.70 17.64
C VAL A 11 18.44 11.85 19.15
N LEU A 12 19.26 11.02 19.79
CA LEU A 12 19.57 11.15 21.22
C LEU A 12 20.56 12.32 21.41
N ILE A 13 20.06 13.42 21.97
CA ILE A 13 20.88 14.53 22.45
C ILE A 13 21.45 14.14 23.82
N SER A 14 22.73 13.78 23.85
CA SER A 14 23.48 13.55 25.09
C SER A 14 23.88 14.90 25.70
N CYS A 15 23.25 15.30 26.79
CA CYS A 15 23.73 16.38 27.64
C CYS A 15 24.95 15.92 28.46
N SER A 16 26.11 16.53 28.21
CA SER A 16 27.26 16.41 29.12
C SER A 16 27.05 17.35 30.32
N GLN A 17 27.28 16.83 31.53
CA GLN A 17 27.54 17.69 32.68
C GLN A 17 28.83 17.27 33.38
N ASN A 18 29.59 18.32 33.70
CA ASN A 18 30.98 18.33 34.06
C ASN A 18 31.33 17.65 35.38
N THR A 19 32.50 17.03 35.33
CA THR A 19 33.34 16.50 36.40
C THR A 19 33.62 17.53 37.50
N LYS A 20 33.57 17.09 38.77
CA LYS A 20 34.32 17.70 39.88
C LYS A 20 35.19 16.64 40.55
N GLU A 21 36.48 16.95 40.57
CA GLU A 21 37.56 16.17 41.19
C GLU A 21 37.34 15.91 42.68
N LYS A 22 37.81 14.74 43.15
CA LYS A 22 38.44 14.63 44.46
C LYS A 22 39.60 13.63 44.47
N LYS A 23 40.63 14.06 45.18
CA LYS A 23 42.01 13.57 45.25
C LYS A 23 42.17 12.14 45.77
N GLU A 24 43.25 11.52 45.31
CA GLU A 24 43.87 10.29 45.79
C GLU A 24 44.13 10.27 47.30
N THR A 25 44.05 9.08 47.89
CA THR A 25 44.86 8.72 49.06
C THR A 25 45.23 7.23 48.95
N ILE A 26 46.53 6.96 48.96
CA ILE A 26 47.15 5.63 48.90
C ILE A 26 47.32 5.09 50.32
N VAL A 27 46.94 3.82 50.57
CA VAL A 27 47.55 2.97 51.61
C VAL A 27 47.69 1.52 51.09
N LYS A 28 48.81 0.90 51.46
CA LYS A 28 49.42 -0.33 50.91
C LYS A 28 48.85 -1.66 51.46
N ALA A 29 48.82 -2.63 50.53
CA ALA A 29 49.28 -4.04 50.57
C ALA A 29 48.64 -5.13 51.47
N LYS A 30 48.24 -6.19 50.74
CA LYS A 30 48.28 -7.65 51.01
C LYS A 30 47.32 -8.23 52.05
N ASP A 31 46.42 -9.12 51.59
CA ASP A 31 46.64 -10.56 51.73
C ASP A 31 45.83 -11.38 50.71
N VAL A 32 46.40 -12.53 50.36
CA VAL A 32 46.05 -13.48 49.28
C VAL A 32 45.17 -14.58 49.86
N VAL A 33 44.03 -14.90 49.25
CA VAL A 33 43.45 -16.27 49.28
C VAL A 33 42.67 -16.54 47.99
N ASP A 34 43.16 -17.56 47.27
CA ASP A 34 42.54 -18.50 46.33
C ASP A 34 41.75 -18.02 45.10
N PHE A 35 42.51 -17.95 44.00
CA PHE A 35 42.04 -18.13 42.64
C PHE A 35 41.65 -19.62 42.45
N VAL A 36 40.34 -19.91 42.49
CA VAL A 36 39.84 -21.15 41.88
C VAL A 36 39.81 -20.90 40.38
N ILE A 37 40.82 -21.44 39.69
CA ILE A 37 40.83 -21.61 38.25
C ILE A 37 39.69 -22.58 37.92
N ASP A 38 38.54 -22.06 37.51
CA ASP A 38 37.61 -22.89 36.76
C ASP A 38 38.16 -23.05 35.34
N SER A 39 38.15 -24.30 34.90
CA SER A 39 38.80 -24.75 33.67
C SER A 39 38.13 -24.13 32.44
N PRO A 40 38.86 -23.89 31.34
CA PRO A 40 38.24 -23.42 30.11
C PRO A 40 37.25 -24.48 29.64
N LYS A 41 35.95 -24.15 29.64
CA LYS A 41 34.94 -24.93 28.93
C LYS A 41 35.42 -25.10 27.48
N LYS A 42 35.34 -26.34 27.00
CA LYS A 42 35.58 -26.72 25.60
C LYS A 42 34.94 -25.69 24.67
N VAL A 43 35.69 -25.28 23.65
CA VAL A 43 35.17 -24.54 22.50
C VAL A 43 34.22 -25.50 21.78
N ASP A 44 32.96 -25.51 22.19
CA ASP A 44 31.88 -26.06 21.39
C ASP A 44 31.77 -25.17 20.16
N ASP A 45 31.82 -25.78 18.97
CA ASP A 45 31.61 -25.09 17.71
C ASP A 45 30.19 -24.49 17.70
N VAL A 46 30.09 -23.18 17.89
CA VAL A 46 28.82 -22.44 17.91
C VAL A 46 28.41 -22.20 16.46
N SER A 47 27.51 -23.03 15.94
CA SER A 47 26.97 -22.89 14.59
C SER A 47 25.53 -22.38 14.62
N PHE A 48 25.13 -21.69 13.55
CA PHE A 48 23.75 -21.22 13.37
C PHE A 48 22.73 -22.36 13.52
N ASP A 49 22.95 -23.49 12.86
CA ASP A 49 22.05 -24.65 12.91
C ASP A 49 21.89 -25.21 14.32
N LYS A 50 22.98 -25.24 15.10
CA LYS A 50 22.94 -25.67 16.50
C LYS A 50 22.03 -24.75 17.31
N ILE A 51 22.25 -23.43 17.22
CA ILE A 51 21.42 -22.44 17.92
C ILE A 51 19.95 -22.60 17.53
N ILE A 52 19.64 -22.65 16.23
CA ILE A 52 18.26 -22.78 15.74
C ILE A 52 17.59 -24.07 16.24
N SER A 53 18.33 -25.19 16.34
CA SER A 53 17.80 -26.48 16.78
C SER A 53 17.42 -26.53 18.26
N GLU A 54 18.01 -25.66 19.08
CA GLU A 54 17.78 -25.60 20.53
C GLU A 54 16.56 -24.72 20.89
N ILE A 55 16.13 -23.85 19.98
CA ILE A 55 14.99 -22.93 20.20
C ILE A 55 13.66 -23.66 20.02
N LYS A 56 12.80 -23.59 21.03
CA LYS A 56 11.46 -24.20 21.00
C LYS A 56 10.55 -23.52 19.99
N THR A 57 9.82 -24.32 19.22
CA THR A 57 8.81 -23.83 18.27
C THR A 57 7.47 -23.59 18.97
N LYS A 58 6.81 -22.48 18.66
CA LYS A 58 5.43 -22.18 19.09
C LYS A 58 4.47 -22.26 17.89
N GLU A 59 3.26 -22.74 18.14
CA GLU A 59 2.20 -22.79 17.14
C GLU A 59 1.51 -21.43 16.98
N THR A 60 0.97 -21.17 15.78
CA THR A 60 0.16 -19.97 15.49
C THR A 60 -1.34 -20.34 15.44
N PRO A 61 -2.26 -19.42 15.81
CA PRO A 61 -2.02 -18.03 16.17
C PRO A 61 -1.50 -17.87 17.60
N LEU A 62 -0.63 -16.88 17.82
CA LEU A 62 -0.14 -16.49 19.15
C LEU A 62 -0.06 -14.97 19.28
N ILE A 63 0.07 -14.48 20.51
CA ILE A 63 0.33 -13.06 20.79
C ILE A 63 1.71 -12.97 21.45
N ASP A 64 2.57 -12.12 20.90
CA ASP A 64 3.77 -11.67 21.58
C ASP A 64 3.48 -10.35 22.30
N SER A 65 3.57 -10.40 23.62
CA SER A 65 3.44 -9.26 24.52
C SER A 65 4.60 -9.25 25.51
N THR A 66 5.78 -9.72 25.08
CA THR A 66 6.96 -9.84 25.95
C THR A 66 7.32 -8.48 26.51
N ASN A 67 7.41 -8.40 27.84
CA ASN A 67 7.59 -7.17 28.61
C ASN A 67 8.33 -7.45 29.93
N PHE A 68 8.71 -6.43 30.70
CA PHE A 68 9.49 -6.62 31.94
C PHE A 68 8.74 -7.43 33.01
N ASP A 69 7.41 -7.45 33.00
CA ASP A 69 6.60 -8.21 33.96
C ASP A 69 6.58 -9.72 33.67
N ASN A 70 6.63 -10.11 32.40
CA ASN A 70 6.48 -11.50 31.96
C ASN A 70 7.78 -12.12 31.42
N PHE A 71 8.81 -11.31 31.18
CA PHE A 71 10.12 -11.76 30.78
C PHE A 71 10.85 -12.43 31.93
N LYS A 72 11.50 -13.55 31.62
CA LYS A 72 12.42 -14.23 32.53
C LYS A 72 13.73 -14.36 31.80
N GLU A 73 14.76 -13.69 32.31
CA GLU A 73 16.10 -13.76 31.73
C GLU A 73 16.61 -15.20 31.83
N ILE A 74 16.88 -15.78 30.67
CA ILE A 74 17.37 -17.16 30.51
C ILE A 74 18.49 -17.08 29.47
N ASP A 75 19.63 -17.71 29.76
CA ASP A 75 20.71 -18.02 28.81
C ASP A 75 21.04 -16.89 27.82
N ILE A 76 21.64 -15.80 28.32
CA ILE A 76 22.12 -14.68 27.49
C ILE A 76 23.17 -15.20 26.51
N TYR A 77 22.99 -14.85 25.24
CA TYR A 77 23.92 -15.21 24.18
C TYR A 77 25.30 -14.59 24.36
N ASN A 78 26.33 -15.42 24.18
CA ASN A 78 27.72 -15.01 24.13
C ASN A 78 28.09 -14.42 22.76
N LYS A 79 29.29 -13.84 22.66
CA LYS A 79 29.77 -13.19 21.42
C LYS A 79 29.72 -14.11 20.19
N GLN A 80 30.09 -15.39 20.31
CA GLN A 80 30.07 -16.32 19.17
C GLN A 80 28.64 -16.60 18.70
N GLU A 81 27.67 -16.68 19.62
CA GLU A 81 26.25 -16.86 19.28
C GLU A 81 25.67 -15.62 18.58
N ILE A 82 26.01 -14.43 19.06
CA ILE A 82 25.63 -13.15 18.42
C ILE A 82 26.19 -13.05 16.99
N GLU A 83 27.46 -13.42 16.80
CA GLU A 83 28.13 -13.45 15.49
C GLU A 83 27.50 -14.49 14.55
N ALA A 84 27.20 -15.69 15.05
CA ALA A 84 26.54 -16.76 14.28
C ALA A 84 25.14 -16.36 13.81
N LEU A 85 24.38 -15.63 14.64
CA LEU A 85 23.07 -15.06 14.29
C LEU A 85 23.16 -13.74 13.51
N LYS A 86 24.37 -13.20 13.30
CA LYS A 86 24.63 -11.94 12.59
C LYS A 86 23.83 -10.76 13.14
N LEU A 87 23.56 -10.73 14.44
CA LEU A 87 22.66 -9.74 15.04
C LEU A 87 23.18 -8.30 14.95
N GLU A 88 24.49 -8.12 14.77
CA GLU A 88 25.09 -6.81 14.49
C GLU A 88 24.51 -6.13 13.23
N LYS A 89 23.96 -6.90 12.28
CA LYS A 89 23.30 -6.34 11.09
C LYS A 89 21.95 -5.72 11.41
N VAL A 90 21.23 -6.25 12.41
CA VAL A 90 19.95 -5.70 12.89
C VAL A 90 20.19 -4.64 13.96
N TYR A 91 21.23 -4.83 14.77
CA TYR A 91 21.63 -3.96 15.87
C TYR A 91 23.09 -3.49 15.71
N PRO A 92 23.37 -2.46 14.90
CA PRO A 92 24.73 -1.98 14.65
C PRO A 92 25.48 -1.49 15.91
N ASN A 93 24.73 -1.12 16.97
CA ASN A 93 25.28 -0.65 18.23
C ASN A 93 25.50 -1.75 19.27
N PHE A 94 25.38 -3.04 18.91
CA PHE A 94 25.42 -4.15 19.87
C PHE A 94 26.65 -4.11 20.80
N TYR A 95 27.83 -3.82 20.24
CA TYR A 95 29.09 -3.71 20.98
C TYR A 95 29.54 -2.27 21.23
N LYS A 96 28.69 -1.27 20.94
CA LYS A 96 29.02 0.14 21.16
C LYS A 96 28.96 0.45 22.65
N GLU A 97 30.02 1.05 23.17
CA GLU A 97 30.11 1.46 24.57
C GLU A 97 28.90 2.34 24.96
N GLY A 98 28.30 2.04 26.12
CA GLY A 98 27.13 2.73 26.65
C GLY A 98 25.77 2.15 26.27
N TYR A 99 25.69 1.24 25.29
CA TYR A 99 24.41 0.61 24.88
C TYR A 99 24.11 -0.69 25.65
N ASN A 100 25.14 -1.50 25.96
CA ASN A 100 25.05 -2.72 26.77
C ASN A 100 23.93 -3.70 26.32
N TYR A 101 23.82 -3.96 25.01
CA TYR A 101 22.80 -4.87 24.49
C TYR A 101 23.08 -6.31 24.90
N LYS A 102 22.01 -7.03 25.26
CA LYS A 102 22.02 -8.47 25.49
C LYS A 102 20.92 -9.10 24.65
N ALA A 103 21.14 -10.30 24.17
CA ALA A 103 20.13 -11.06 23.42
C ALA A 103 19.91 -12.43 24.03
N THR A 104 18.69 -12.92 23.96
CA THR A 104 18.33 -14.30 24.32
C THR A 104 17.25 -14.84 23.38
N ALA A 105 17.20 -16.16 23.24
CA ALA A 105 16.14 -16.84 22.52
C ALA A 105 14.79 -16.65 23.21
N SER A 106 13.73 -16.43 22.42
CA SER A 106 12.36 -16.56 22.90
C SER A 106 11.73 -17.83 22.34
N TYR A 107 11.51 -17.88 21.02
CA TYR A 107 10.91 -19.04 20.36
C TYR A 107 11.08 -18.98 18.83
N LYS A 108 10.80 -20.11 18.17
CA LYS A 108 10.73 -20.24 16.71
C LYS A 108 9.28 -20.25 16.25
N ILE A 109 9.05 -19.74 15.03
CA ILE A 109 7.77 -19.81 14.33
C ILE A 109 7.98 -20.52 13.00
N GLU A 110 7.06 -21.39 12.61
CA GLU A 110 7.10 -22.06 11.29
C GLU A 110 6.11 -21.39 10.33
N PHE A 111 6.53 -20.29 9.69
CA PHE A 111 5.77 -19.68 8.59
C PHE A 111 5.93 -20.47 7.28
N SER A 112 7.13 -21.00 7.03
CA SER A 112 7.50 -21.77 5.84
C SER A 112 8.66 -22.73 6.18
N LYS A 113 8.86 -23.74 5.34
CA LYS A 113 10.03 -24.63 5.41
C LYS A 113 11.25 -24.10 4.63
N GLU A 114 11.05 -23.06 3.83
CA GLU A 114 12.08 -22.47 2.96
C GLU A 114 13.01 -21.49 3.72
N PHE A 115 12.67 -21.12 4.96
CA PHE A 115 13.44 -20.21 5.80
C PHE A 115 13.20 -20.51 7.29
N HIS A 116 13.96 -19.86 8.16
CA HIS A 116 13.77 -19.93 9.62
C HIS A 116 13.28 -18.61 10.17
N SER A 117 12.26 -18.65 11.03
CA SER A 117 11.76 -17.47 11.73
C SER A 117 11.96 -17.62 13.22
N ILE A 118 12.79 -16.76 13.80
CA ILE A 118 13.06 -16.77 15.23
C ILE A 118 12.64 -15.44 15.85
N VAL A 119 12.16 -15.53 17.07
CA VAL A 119 11.91 -14.39 17.94
C VAL A 119 12.99 -14.39 19.00
N LEU A 120 13.73 -13.28 19.05
CA LEU A 120 14.75 -13.02 20.05
C LEU A 120 14.31 -11.86 20.93
N THR A 121 14.63 -11.92 22.21
CA THR A 121 14.46 -10.79 23.12
C THR A 121 15.78 -10.06 23.27
N ILE A 122 15.76 -8.75 23.03
CA ILE A 122 16.90 -7.84 23.13
C ILE A 122 16.69 -6.92 24.32
N LEU A 123 17.59 -6.99 25.30
CA LEU A 123 17.63 -6.06 26.42
C LEU A 123 18.54 -4.89 26.04
N LYS A 124 18.02 -3.67 26.14
CA LYS A 124 18.71 -2.41 25.82
C LYS A 124 18.99 -1.65 27.12
N GLY A 125 20.10 -1.98 27.76
CA GLY A 125 20.38 -1.49 29.11
C GLY A 125 19.38 -2.06 30.13
N GLU A 126 19.04 -1.26 31.14
CA GLU A 126 18.24 -1.70 32.30
C GLU A 126 16.75 -1.34 32.20
N HIS A 127 16.35 -0.52 31.23
CA HIS A 127 15.02 0.10 31.19
C HIS A 127 14.25 -0.12 29.90
N GLU A 128 14.88 -0.71 28.89
CA GLU A 128 14.24 -0.96 27.60
C GLU A 128 14.47 -2.41 27.19
N MET A 129 13.42 -3.03 26.65
CA MET A 129 13.52 -4.34 26.03
C MET A 129 12.59 -4.47 24.84
N GLU A 130 12.94 -5.35 23.91
CA GLU A 130 12.09 -5.65 22.76
C GLU A 130 12.23 -7.09 22.30
N SER A 131 11.17 -7.61 21.70
CA SER A 131 11.25 -8.84 20.92
C SER A 131 11.33 -8.51 19.45
N VAL A 132 12.27 -9.12 18.75
CA VAL A 132 12.47 -8.97 17.32
C VAL A 132 12.22 -10.30 16.62
N LEU A 133 11.34 -10.29 15.64
CA LEU A 133 11.16 -11.38 14.69
C LEU A 133 12.22 -11.22 13.60
N ILE A 134 13.02 -12.26 13.36
CA ILE A 134 14.03 -12.27 12.30
C ILE A 134 13.81 -13.50 11.42
N ASN A 135 13.71 -13.28 10.12
CA ASN A 135 13.66 -14.32 9.11
C ASN A 135 15.07 -14.52 8.54
N TYR A 136 15.53 -15.77 8.56
CA TYR A 136 16.82 -16.20 8.04
C TYR A 136 16.65 -17.19 6.90
N ASP A 137 17.49 -17.10 5.88
CA ASP A 137 17.62 -18.19 4.92
C ASP A 137 18.17 -19.45 5.62
N LEU A 138 18.12 -20.58 4.92
CA LEU A 138 18.61 -21.86 5.46
C LEU A 138 20.14 -21.86 5.72
N ASN A 139 20.87 -20.84 5.29
CA ASN A 139 22.31 -20.68 5.52
C ASN A 139 22.63 -19.65 6.63
N GLY A 140 21.61 -19.16 7.34
CA GLY A 140 21.76 -18.19 8.42
C GLY A 140 22.06 -16.76 7.94
N ASN A 141 21.70 -16.37 6.72
CA ASN A 141 21.66 -14.96 6.33
C ASN A 141 20.31 -14.36 6.67
N ILE A 142 20.32 -13.13 7.21
CA ILE A 142 19.09 -12.39 7.50
C ILE A 142 18.43 -12.00 6.17
N ILE A 143 17.16 -12.37 6.04
CA ILE A 143 16.26 -11.98 4.96
C ILE A 143 15.57 -10.67 5.33
N ASP A 144 14.93 -10.64 6.50
CA ASP A 144 14.20 -9.48 7.00
C ASP A 144 14.02 -9.56 8.53
N SER A 145 13.67 -8.43 9.16
CA SER A 145 13.42 -8.37 10.61
C SER A 145 12.42 -7.29 10.99
N LYS A 146 11.70 -7.51 12.10
CA LYS A 146 10.74 -6.54 12.63
C LYS A 146 10.64 -6.65 14.14
N VAL A 147 10.64 -5.51 14.83
CA VAL A 147 10.30 -5.43 16.26
C VAL A 147 8.81 -5.74 16.42
N ILE A 148 8.50 -6.75 17.23
CA ILE A 148 7.15 -7.28 17.44
C ILE A 148 6.66 -7.14 18.89
N SER A 149 7.54 -6.85 19.84
CA SER A 149 7.16 -6.39 21.17
C SER A 149 8.18 -5.38 21.67
N TYR A 150 7.75 -4.47 22.53
CA TYR A 150 8.60 -3.45 23.14
C TYR A 150 7.99 -3.04 24.46
N ASP A 151 8.85 -2.83 25.45
CA ASP A 151 8.50 -2.33 26.77
C ASP A 151 9.61 -1.42 27.29
N GLU A 152 9.21 -0.34 27.95
CA GLU A 152 10.09 0.67 28.53
C GLU A 152 9.58 1.03 29.92
N ILE A 153 10.46 1.03 30.91
CA ILE A 153 10.08 1.13 32.33
C ILE A 153 10.64 2.36 33.06
N ALA A 154 11.47 3.19 32.42
CA ALA A 154 11.90 4.45 33.02
C ALA A 154 10.77 5.49 33.00
N GLU A 155 10.06 5.64 31.86
CA GLU A 155 8.92 6.54 31.73
C GLU A 155 7.58 5.79 31.54
N GLY A 156 7.58 4.58 30.97
CA GLY A 156 6.39 3.76 30.76
C GLY A 156 5.50 4.21 29.60
N LEU A 157 6.05 4.99 28.65
CA LEU A 157 5.23 5.68 27.64
C LEU A 157 4.90 4.83 26.42
N PHE A 158 5.63 3.76 26.15
CA PHE A 158 5.51 3.04 24.89
C PHE A 158 5.40 1.53 25.11
N LYS A 159 4.49 0.90 24.37
CA LYS A 159 4.37 -0.56 24.33
C LYS A 159 4.02 -1.05 22.93
N ILE A 160 4.62 -2.18 22.55
CA ILE A 160 4.28 -2.90 21.32
C ILE A 160 3.80 -4.31 21.66
N GLU A 161 2.69 -4.73 21.07
CA GLU A 161 2.16 -6.09 21.16
C GLU A 161 1.76 -6.60 19.77
N THR A 162 2.13 -7.83 19.43
CA THR A 162 1.90 -8.38 18.09
C THR A 162 1.08 -9.65 18.13
N LYS A 163 0.02 -9.70 17.30
CA LYS A 163 -0.66 -10.96 16.96
C LYS A 163 0.05 -11.59 15.77
N ILE A 164 0.47 -12.84 15.91
CA ILE A 164 1.13 -13.61 14.87
C ILE A 164 0.20 -14.71 14.38
N GLU A 165 -0.05 -14.75 13.07
CA GLU A 165 -0.86 -15.72 12.36
C GLU A 165 -0.01 -16.42 11.28
N LYS A 166 -0.54 -17.45 10.63
CA LYS A 166 0.21 -18.36 9.73
C LYS A 166 1.08 -17.67 8.65
N ASN A 167 0.69 -16.50 8.16
CA ASN A 167 1.42 -15.75 7.14
C ASN A 167 1.34 -14.23 7.34
N LYS A 168 0.98 -13.79 8.56
CA LYS A 168 0.67 -12.38 8.82
C LYS A 168 1.00 -12.03 10.25
N ILE A 169 1.54 -10.83 10.46
CA ILE A 169 1.69 -10.23 11.79
C ILE A 169 0.90 -8.93 11.85
N THR A 170 0.26 -8.69 12.98
CA THR A 170 -0.49 -7.46 13.28
C THR A 170 0.09 -6.84 14.53
N ILE A 171 0.80 -5.74 14.35
CA ILE A 171 1.59 -5.05 15.38
C ILE A 171 0.76 -3.88 15.90
N ASN A 172 0.50 -3.85 17.21
CA ASN A 172 -0.22 -2.78 17.86
C ASN A 172 0.77 -1.95 18.67
N TYR A 173 0.86 -0.68 18.33
CA TYR A 173 1.64 0.33 19.05
C TYR A 173 0.70 1.06 20.01
N THR A 174 1.11 1.21 21.25
CA THR A 174 0.43 2.04 22.23
C THR A 174 1.41 3.07 22.78
N GLU A 175 1.00 4.33 22.74
CA GLU A 175 1.73 5.46 23.31
C GLU A 175 0.83 6.12 24.37
N TRP A 176 1.37 6.31 25.56
CA TRP A 176 0.74 7.03 26.66
C TRP A 176 1.46 8.36 26.86
N THR A 177 0.97 9.42 26.22
CA THR A 177 1.42 10.79 26.50
C THR A 177 0.35 11.52 27.31
N ASP A 178 -0.25 12.59 26.77
CA ASP A 178 -1.40 13.26 27.39
C ASP A 178 -2.69 12.42 27.24
N GLU A 179 -2.83 11.75 26.10
CA GLU A 179 -3.90 10.80 25.80
C GLU A 179 -3.31 9.48 25.29
N LYS A 180 -4.10 8.39 25.38
CA LYS A 180 -3.68 7.09 24.87
C LYS A 180 -3.84 7.07 23.34
N HIS A 181 -2.73 7.01 22.62
CA HIS A 181 -2.70 6.85 21.17
C HIS A 181 -2.43 5.39 20.80
N GLN A 182 -3.15 4.88 19.79
CA GLN A 182 -2.97 3.53 19.28
C GLN A 182 -2.87 3.51 17.76
N LEU A 183 -1.91 2.74 17.26
CA LEU A 183 -1.67 2.51 15.83
C LEU A 183 -1.54 1.01 15.60
N THR A 184 -2.02 0.54 14.44
CA THR A 184 -1.89 -0.85 14.04
C THR A 184 -1.22 -0.95 12.68
N ASP A 185 -0.10 -1.67 12.62
CA ASP A 185 0.53 -2.06 11.36
C ASP A 185 0.25 -3.53 11.05
N ILE A 186 0.11 -3.86 9.77
CA ILE A 186 -0.05 -5.24 9.31
C ILE A 186 1.05 -5.56 8.30
N TYR A 187 1.70 -6.70 8.48
CA TYR A 187 2.69 -7.22 7.53
C TYR A 187 2.30 -8.63 7.08
N GLU A 188 2.40 -8.89 5.78
CA GLU A 188 2.39 -10.24 5.22
C GLU A 188 3.80 -10.83 5.24
N VAL A 189 3.92 -12.07 5.70
CA VAL A 189 5.14 -12.86 5.58
C VAL A 189 5.11 -13.58 4.23
N LYS A 190 5.96 -13.17 3.29
CA LYS A 190 6.05 -13.75 1.95
C LYS A 190 6.68 -15.14 1.98
N ALA A 191 6.50 -15.90 0.90
CA ALA A 191 7.04 -17.26 0.78
C ALA A 191 8.59 -17.31 0.84
N ASN A 192 9.25 -16.23 0.44
CA ASN A 192 10.71 -16.04 0.53
C ASN A 192 11.17 -15.49 1.89
N GLY A 193 10.28 -15.25 2.85
CA GLY A 193 10.62 -14.71 4.17
C GLY A 193 10.67 -13.19 4.28
N GLU A 194 10.39 -12.42 3.23
CA GLU A 194 10.28 -10.96 3.32
C GLU A 194 8.98 -10.53 4.04
N LEU A 195 9.04 -9.42 4.78
CA LEU A 195 7.89 -8.82 5.46
C LEU A 195 7.37 -7.63 4.64
N THR A 196 6.19 -7.78 4.03
CA THR A 196 5.58 -6.71 3.23
C THR A 196 4.50 -6.01 4.04
N PHE A 197 4.66 -4.70 4.26
CA PHE A 197 3.63 -3.86 4.87
C PHE A 197 2.36 -3.84 4.01
N ILE A 198 1.21 -4.01 4.64
CA ILE A 198 -0.10 -3.93 3.99
C ILE A 198 -0.73 -2.59 4.40
N SER A 199 -0.95 -1.71 3.43
CA SER A 199 -1.59 -0.42 3.67
C SER A 199 -3.07 -0.56 4.02
N GLU A 200 -3.64 0.45 4.70
CA GLU A 200 -5.08 0.53 4.96
C GLU A 200 -5.92 0.45 3.68
N GLU A 201 -5.42 1.06 2.60
CA GLU A 201 -6.00 0.96 1.26
C GLU A 201 -6.07 -0.50 0.79
N GLU A 202 -4.96 -1.24 0.88
CA GLU A 202 -4.94 -2.63 0.43
C GLU A 202 -5.85 -3.50 1.31
N ILE A 203 -5.92 -3.24 2.63
CA ILE A 203 -6.85 -3.92 3.54
C ILE A 203 -8.30 -3.67 3.10
N MET A 204 -8.66 -2.41 2.86
CA MET A 204 -9.99 -2.01 2.40
C MET A 204 -10.35 -2.70 1.08
N ILE A 205 -9.46 -2.64 0.07
CA ILE A 205 -9.68 -3.26 -1.24
C ILE A 205 -9.83 -4.78 -1.10
N ASN A 206 -8.98 -5.44 -0.31
CA ASN A 206 -9.06 -6.88 -0.07
C ASN A 206 -10.39 -7.30 0.59
N ASN A 207 -10.87 -6.51 1.56
CA ASN A 207 -12.18 -6.74 2.18
C ASN A 207 -13.32 -6.62 1.16
N VAL A 208 -13.23 -5.67 0.23
CA VAL A 208 -14.21 -5.47 -0.83
C VAL A 208 -14.20 -6.63 -1.83
N ILE A 209 -13.02 -7.06 -2.27
CA ILE A 209 -12.83 -8.21 -3.17
C ILE A 209 -13.45 -9.47 -2.53
N LYS A 210 -13.22 -9.69 -1.24
CA LYS A 210 -13.80 -10.81 -0.48
C LYS A 210 -15.32 -10.72 -0.41
N GLN A 211 -15.90 -9.55 -0.15
CA GLN A 211 -17.36 -9.35 -0.14
C GLN A 211 -18.00 -9.61 -1.50
N LEU A 212 -17.29 -9.31 -2.60
CA LEU A 212 -17.73 -9.64 -3.95
C LEU A 212 -17.62 -11.14 -4.28
N GLY A 213 -16.95 -11.94 -3.44
CA GLY A 213 -16.67 -13.36 -3.73
C GLY A 213 -15.62 -13.56 -4.83
N LEU A 214 -14.77 -12.57 -5.07
CA LEU A 214 -13.71 -12.61 -6.09
C LEU A 214 -12.36 -12.97 -5.46
N THR A 215 -11.40 -13.35 -6.31
CA THR A 215 -9.99 -13.50 -5.95
C THR A 215 -9.14 -12.47 -6.69
N LYS A 216 -7.96 -12.12 -6.17
CA LYS A 216 -7.06 -11.15 -6.81
C LYS A 216 -6.70 -11.54 -8.25
N GLN A 217 -6.60 -12.83 -8.56
CA GLN A 217 -6.28 -13.34 -9.90
C GLN A 217 -7.41 -13.12 -10.92
N LYS A 218 -8.64 -12.85 -10.46
CA LYS A 218 -9.79 -12.55 -11.31
C LYS A 218 -9.95 -11.04 -11.56
N ILE A 219 -8.98 -10.22 -11.16
CA ILE A 219 -9.07 -8.77 -11.24
C ILE A 219 -7.95 -8.26 -12.14
N LYS A 220 -8.30 -7.35 -13.05
CA LYS A 220 -7.34 -6.63 -13.88
C LYS A 220 -6.72 -5.50 -13.05
N THR A 221 -5.72 -5.85 -12.24
CA THR A 221 -5.19 -4.99 -11.16
C THR A 221 -4.61 -3.67 -11.65
N ASP A 222 -4.06 -3.65 -12.87
CA ASP A 222 -3.55 -2.47 -13.58
C ASP A 222 -4.64 -1.45 -13.95
N LEU A 223 -5.91 -1.88 -13.99
CA LEU A 223 -7.07 -1.02 -14.25
C LEU A 223 -7.95 -0.80 -13.00
N LEU A 224 -7.63 -1.42 -11.86
CA LEU A 224 -8.30 -1.16 -10.59
C LEU A 224 -8.00 0.29 -10.16
N THR A 225 -9.03 1.00 -9.73
CA THR A 225 -8.86 2.39 -9.25
C THR A 225 -9.78 2.67 -8.07
N TYR A 226 -9.31 3.54 -7.17
CA TYR A 226 -10.11 4.04 -6.06
C TYR A 226 -9.81 5.52 -5.80
N VAL A 227 -10.76 6.21 -5.17
CA VAL A 227 -10.59 7.55 -4.62
C VAL A 227 -11.42 7.72 -3.35
N ILE A 228 -10.94 8.52 -2.41
CA ILE A 228 -11.76 9.00 -1.29
C ILE A 228 -12.79 10.00 -1.85
N PHE A 229 -14.07 9.80 -1.53
CA PHE A 229 -15.17 10.55 -2.13
C PHE A 229 -15.64 11.71 -1.24
N GLY A 230 -15.15 12.91 -1.54
CA GLY A 230 -15.47 14.13 -0.78
C GLY A 230 -14.86 14.12 0.64
N ASP A 231 -15.44 14.88 1.56
CA ASP A 231 -15.02 14.93 2.98
C ASP A 231 -15.64 13.80 3.82
N SER A 232 -16.10 12.74 3.15
CA SER A 232 -16.83 11.64 3.78
C SER A 232 -15.91 10.46 4.11
N LYS A 233 -16.33 9.61 5.06
CA LYS A 233 -15.72 8.28 5.31
C LYS A 233 -16.10 7.26 4.22
N GLU A 234 -16.18 7.70 2.98
CA GLU A 234 -16.50 6.83 1.85
C GLU A 234 -15.45 6.90 0.75
N SER A 235 -15.22 5.75 0.13
CA SER A 235 -14.34 5.62 -1.03
C SER A 235 -15.14 5.07 -2.21
N ILE A 236 -14.87 5.58 -3.41
CA ILE A 236 -15.33 4.96 -4.65
C ILE A 236 -14.26 3.96 -5.08
N ILE A 237 -14.65 2.75 -5.43
CA ILE A 237 -13.76 1.73 -5.98
C ILE A 237 -14.35 1.21 -7.28
N VAL A 238 -13.51 1.06 -8.29
CA VAL A 238 -13.83 0.41 -9.55
C VAL A 238 -12.97 -0.84 -9.66
N ILE A 239 -13.62 -2.00 -9.68
CA ILE A 239 -12.98 -3.32 -9.81
C ILE A 239 -13.36 -3.92 -11.17
N PRO A 240 -12.41 -3.99 -12.11
CA PRO A 240 -12.59 -4.71 -13.36
C PRO A 240 -12.32 -6.20 -13.14
N GLU A 241 -13.36 -7.02 -13.26
CA GLU A 241 -13.28 -8.48 -13.12
C GLU A 241 -13.03 -9.12 -14.48
N ILE A 242 -11.98 -9.92 -14.59
CA ILE A 242 -11.58 -10.63 -15.80
C ILE A 242 -12.59 -11.74 -16.09
N VAL A 243 -13.25 -11.65 -17.24
CA VAL A 243 -14.12 -12.70 -17.78
C VAL A 243 -13.32 -13.61 -18.70
N ASP A 244 -12.59 -13.00 -19.63
CA ASP A 244 -11.69 -13.66 -20.57
C ASP A 244 -10.43 -12.82 -20.79
N GLU A 245 -9.29 -13.47 -21.01
CA GLU A 245 -7.99 -12.82 -21.22
C GLU A 245 -7.04 -13.74 -21.99
N GLY A 246 -6.41 -13.19 -23.02
CA GLY A 246 -5.31 -13.80 -23.78
C GLY A 246 -4.15 -12.82 -23.97
N GLU A 247 -3.20 -13.17 -24.84
CA GLU A 247 -1.95 -12.41 -25.00
C GLU A 247 -2.18 -10.93 -25.39
N HIS A 248 -3.23 -10.65 -26.17
CA HIS A 248 -3.51 -9.31 -26.71
C HIS A 248 -4.96 -8.86 -26.55
N TYR A 249 -5.78 -9.60 -25.80
CA TYR A 249 -7.17 -9.26 -25.61
C TYR A 249 -7.66 -9.56 -24.19
N PHE A 250 -8.71 -8.87 -23.76
CA PHE A 250 -9.46 -9.21 -22.55
C PHE A 250 -10.88 -8.65 -22.59
N GLU A 251 -11.78 -9.27 -21.84
CA GLU A 251 -13.15 -8.81 -21.59
C GLU A 251 -13.41 -8.71 -20.09
N LEU A 252 -13.96 -7.57 -19.63
CA LEU A 252 -14.10 -7.26 -18.21
C LEU A 252 -15.55 -7.03 -17.81
N ASN A 253 -16.00 -7.70 -16.75
CA ASN A 253 -17.14 -7.22 -15.98
C ASN A 253 -16.71 -6.00 -15.18
N SER A 254 -17.66 -5.10 -14.89
CA SER A 254 -17.41 -3.90 -14.08
C SER A 254 -18.15 -3.98 -12.76
N HIS A 255 -17.43 -3.79 -11.65
CA HIS A 255 -18.01 -3.53 -10.33
C HIS A 255 -17.64 -2.11 -9.90
N ILE A 256 -18.64 -1.25 -9.78
CA ILE A 256 -18.48 0.14 -9.34
C ILE A 256 -19.14 0.25 -7.98
N LEU A 257 -18.38 0.72 -7.00
CA LEU A 257 -18.73 0.60 -5.58
C LEU A 257 -18.51 1.92 -4.87
N ILE A 258 -19.37 2.19 -3.88
CA ILE A 258 -19.05 3.10 -2.78
C ILE A 258 -18.96 2.24 -1.52
N VAL A 259 -17.87 2.40 -0.79
CA VAL A 259 -17.56 1.61 0.39
C VAL A 259 -17.25 2.52 1.57
N ASP A 260 -17.34 1.98 2.78
CA ASP A 260 -16.77 2.63 3.96
C ASP A 260 -15.24 2.66 3.88
N SER A 261 -14.63 3.84 4.02
CA SER A 261 -13.17 4.00 3.85
C SER A 261 -12.35 3.30 4.93
N THR A 262 -12.93 2.99 6.09
CA THR A 262 -12.22 2.37 7.21
C THR A 262 -12.39 0.86 7.20
N THR A 263 -13.61 0.38 6.99
CA THR A 263 -13.92 -1.06 7.09
C THR A 263 -13.84 -1.77 5.72
N GLY A 264 -14.07 -1.05 4.63
CA GLY A 264 -14.28 -1.62 3.30
C GLY A 264 -15.69 -2.20 3.10
N ASP A 265 -16.64 -1.96 3.99
CA ASP A 265 -18.01 -2.44 3.84
C ASP A 265 -18.69 -1.80 2.60
N ILE A 266 -19.27 -2.62 1.73
CA ILE A 266 -19.94 -2.14 0.51
C ILE A 266 -21.27 -1.46 0.87
N LYS A 267 -21.35 -0.14 0.65
CA LYS A 267 -22.57 0.66 0.89
C LYS A 267 -23.46 0.75 -0.34
N HIS A 268 -22.85 0.96 -1.51
CA HIS A 268 -23.55 1.08 -2.78
C HIS A 268 -22.84 0.32 -3.89
N ARG A 269 -23.59 -0.37 -4.74
CA ARG A 269 -23.03 -1.17 -5.84
C ARG A 269 -23.76 -0.95 -7.16
N TYR A 270 -22.99 -0.90 -8.24
CA TYR A 270 -23.43 -1.12 -9.61
C TYR A 270 -22.55 -2.21 -10.22
N PHE A 271 -23.19 -3.17 -10.87
CA PHE A 271 -22.54 -4.21 -11.63
C PHE A 271 -23.04 -4.14 -13.06
N GLU A 272 -22.12 -4.27 -14.01
CA GLU A 272 -22.46 -4.42 -15.42
C GLU A 272 -21.53 -5.44 -16.06
N SER A 273 -22.14 -6.34 -16.84
CA SER A 273 -21.43 -7.41 -17.52
C SER A 273 -20.66 -6.89 -18.74
N TYR A 274 -19.56 -7.57 -19.08
CA TYR A 274 -18.75 -7.33 -20.28
C TYR A 274 -19.57 -7.16 -21.57
N LYS A 275 -20.72 -7.85 -21.65
CA LYS A 275 -21.65 -7.77 -22.79
C LYS A 275 -22.29 -6.39 -23.01
N ASN A 276 -22.32 -5.54 -21.97
CA ASN A 276 -23.07 -4.29 -21.97
C ASN A 276 -22.22 -3.05 -21.62
N ASN A 277 -21.08 -3.21 -20.94
CA ASN A 277 -20.25 -2.09 -20.48
C ASN A 277 -19.23 -1.58 -21.52
N ASN A 278 -18.95 -2.37 -22.56
CA ASN A 278 -17.91 -2.14 -23.58
C ASN A 278 -16.47 -2.13 -23.00
N TRP A 279 -16.22 -2.83 -21.90
CA TRP A 279 -14.88 -2.95 -21.32
C TRP A 279 -14.15 -4.15 -21.91
N ALA A 280 -13.79 -4.03 -23.18
CA ALA A 280 -13.00 -5.03 -23.90
C ALA A 280 -11.75 -4.38 -24.48
N SER A 281 -10.65 -5.13 -24.56
CA SER A 281 -9.41 -4.69 -25.19
C SER A 281 -9.04 -5.69 -26.27
N ASP A 282 -8.62 -5.17 -27.43
CA ASP A 282 -8.08 -5.92 -28.57
C ASP A 282 -7.17 -4.97 -29.37
N ALA A 283 -7.32 -4.85 -30.69
CA ALA A 283 -6.61 -3.90 -31.55
C ALA A 283 -6.72 -2.43 -31.08
N VAL A 284 -7.82 -2.09 -30.41
CA VAL A 284 -7.97 -0.85 -29.64
C VAL A 284 -7.87 -1.20 -28.17
N LYS A 285 -6.77 -0.80 -27.54
CA LYS A 285 -6.44 -1.20 -26.18
C LYS A 285 -7.24 -0.37 -25.17
N LEU A 286 -7.89 -1.02 -24.21
CA LEU A 286 -8.38 -0.37 -23.01
C LEU A 286 -7.16 -0.06 -22.13
N GLU A 287 -6.74 1.20 -22.15
CA GLU A 287 -5.48 1.63 -21.55
C GLU A 287 -5.67 2.07 -20.09
N ARG A 288 -6.83 2.64 -19.75
CA ARG A 288 -7.03 3.26 -18.44
C ARG A 288 -8.49 3.39 -18.03
N ILE A 289 -8.73 3.24 -16.73
CA ILE A 289 -9.98 3.57 -16.05
C ILE A 289 -9.68 4.61 -14.97
N ARG A 290 -10.53 5.63 -14.83
CA ARG A 290 -10.40 6.67 -13.79
C ARG A 290 -11.74 6.98 -13.14
N ILE A 291 -11.68 7.45 -11.90
CA ILE A 291 -12.84 8.00 -11.21
C ILE A 291 -12.76 9.53 -11.31
N ASP A 292 -13.81 10.15 -11.85
CA ASP A 292 -13.96 11.60 -11.93
C ASP A 292 -14.86 12.08 -10.79
N THR A 293 -14.30 12.91 -9.91
CA THR A 293 -15.03 13.47 -8.75
C THR A 293 -15.36 14.95 -8.93
N ALA A 294 -15.39 15.46 -10.17
CA ALA A 294 -15.84 16.82 -10.47
C ALA A 294 -17.23 17.10 -9.89
N HIS A 295 -17.59 18.39 -9.83
CA HIS A 295 -18.76 18.86 -9.09
C HIS A 295 -20.08 18.62 -9.85
N TYR A 296 -20.39 17.36 -10.16
CA TYR A 296 -21.61 16.91 -10.85
C TYR A 296 -22.82 16.95 -9.90
N ILE A 297 -23.26 18.14 -9.52
CA ILE A 297 -24.55 18.32 -8.82
C ILE A 297 -25.65 18.16 -9.85
N VAL A 298 -26.29 16.99 -9.85
CA VAL A 298 -27.32 16.63 -10.83
C VAL A 298 -28.73 16.92 -10.33
N ALA A 299 -28.93 17.12 -9.02
CA ALA A 299 -30.14 17.68 -8.43
C ALA A 299 -29.83 18.35 -7.08
N GLU A 300 -30.79 19.05 -6.49
CA GLU A 300 -30.69 19.57 -5.12
C GLU A 300 -30.41 18.40 -4.17
N ASN A 301 -29.22 18.37 -3.56
CA ASN A 301 -28.71 17.29 -2.69
C ASN A 301 -28.39 15.96 -3.39
N ARG A 302 -28.19 15.95 -4.71
CA ARG A 302 -27.73 14.76 -5.43
C ARG A 302 -26.47 15.08 -6.22
N ARG A 303 -25.34 14.56 -5.72
CA ARG A 303 -24.05 14.60 -6.41
C ARG A 303 -23.79 13.27 -7.09
N ALA A 304 -23.42 13.33 -8.37
CA ALA A 304 -22.90 12.20 -9.11
C ALA A 304 -21.36 12.16 -9.04
N PHE A 305 -20.79 11.02 -9.39
CA PHE A 305 -19.38 10.88 -9.75
C PHE A 305 -19.28 10.20 -11.12
N GLY A 306 -18.18 10.44 -11.82
CA GLY A 306 -17.88 9.83 -13.11
C GLY A 306 -16.96 8.62 -13.00
N VAL A 307 -17.09 7.69 -13.93
CA VAL A 307 -16.06 6.71 -14.27
C VAL A 307 -15.71 6.93 -15.73
N SER A 308 -14.46 7.30 -16.00
CA SER A 308 -13.95 7.46 -17.36
C SER A 308 -13.13 6.26 -17.80
N VAL A 309 -13.25 5.90 -19.09
CA VAL A 309 -12.57 4.76 -19.70
C VAL A 309 -11.90 5.24 -20.97
N PHE A 310 -10.58 5.06 -21.04
CA PHE A 310 -9.75 5.52 -22.14
C PHE A 310 -9.22 4.36 -22.96
N PHE A 311 -9.39 4.48 -24.27
CA PHE A 311 -9.00 3.54 -25.30
C PHE A 311 -7.96 4.16 -26.23
N TYR A 312 -7.00 3.34 -26.68
CA TYR A 312 -5.91 3.78 -27.56
C TYR A 312 -5.60 2.72 -28.63
N GLY A 313 -5.52 3.15 -29.90
CA GLY A 313 -5.07 2.33 -31.02
C GLY A 313 -3.60 2.60 -31.35
N SER A 314 -2.82 1.54 -31.56
CA SER A 314 -1.36 1.61 -31.79
C SER A 314 -0.94 1.82 -33.25
N SER A 315 -1.90 1.87 -34.18
CA SER A 315 -1.62 2.10 -35.60
C SER A 315 -1.11 3.52 -35.84
N HIS A 316 0.10 3.64 -36.40
CA HIS A 316 0.64 4.94 -36.80
C HIS A 316 -0.10 5.51 -38.01
N ALA A 317 -0.45 4.66 -38.98
CA ALA A 317 -1.19 5.10 -40.17
C ALA A 317 -2.63 5.49 -39.84
N ASN A 318 -3.23 4.89 -38.82
CA ASN A 318 -4.61 5.15 -38.39
C ASN A 318 -4.66 5.42 -36.88
N PRO A 319 -4.10 6.54 -36.40
CA PRO A 319 -4.08 6.83 -34.98
C PRO A 319 -5.52 6.99 -34.47
N TYR A 320 -5.78 6.39 -33.31
CA TYR A 320 -7.10 6.42 -32.69
C TYR A 320 -6.98 6.50 -31.18
N SER A 321 -7.80 7.34 -30.55
CA SER A 321 -8.05 7.26 -29.12
C SER A 321 -9.45 7.76 -28.78
N ASN A 322 -10.02 7.21 -27.72
CA ASN A 322 -11.35 7.58 -27.26
C ASN A 322 -11.39 7.58 -25.74
N GLU A 323 -12.06 8.56 -25.14
CA GLU A 323 -12.38 8.54 -23.72
C GLU A 323 -13.89 8.69 -23.57
N THR A 324 -14.51 7.75 -22.86
CA THR A 324 -15.92 7.83 -22.48
C THR A 324 -16.04 8.15 -21.00
N ILE A 325 -17.16 8.76 -20.59
CA ILE A 325 -17.52 8.94 -19.19
C ILE A 325 -18.91 8.37 -18.92
N SER A 326 -19.04 7.65 -17.80
CA SER A 326 -20.34 7.28 -17.22
C SER A 326 -20.56 7.99 -15.89
N LEU A 327 -21.76 8.53 -15.62
CA LEU A 327 -22.09 9.21 -14.35
C LEU A 327 -22.98 8.33 -13.47
N PHE A 328 -22.66 8.25 -12.19
CA PHE A 328 -23.34 7.42 -11.20
C PHE A 328 -23.86 8.22 -10.02
N VAL A 329 -25.06 7.87 -9.54
CA VAL A 329 -25.65 8.42 -8.31
C VAL A 329 -26.08 7.33 -7.34
N LYS A 330 -26.02 7.63 -6.05
CA LYS A 330 -26.57 6.78 -4.98
C LYS A 330 -28.09 6.62 -5.13
N SER A 331 -28.58 5.41 -4.94
CA SER A 331 -30.01 5.07 -4.94
C SER A 331 -30.27 3.89 -4.00
N GLY A 332 -30.52 4.18 -2.71
CA GLY A 332 -30.59 3.12 -1.69
C GLY A 332 -29.24 2.41 -1.57
N SER A 333 -29.21 1.08 -1.50
CA SER A 333 -27.96 0.28 -1.53
C SER A 333 -27.39 0.05 -2.94
N ALA A 334 -28.01 0.62 -3.97
CA ALA A 334 -27.53 0.53 -5.35
C ALA A 334 -26.92 1.85 -5.81
N LEU A 335 -26.13 1.77 -6.88
CA LEU A 335 -25.76 2.90 -7.72
C LEU A 335 -26.59 2.86 -9.01
N LYS A 336 -27.00 4.04 -9.50
CA LYS A 336 -27.68 4.18 -10.79
C LYS A 336 -26.75 4.89 -11.77
N ASN A 337 -26.50 4.26 -12.91
CA ASN A 337 -25.90 4.92 -14.07
C ASN A 337 -26.93 5.86 -14.70
N ILE A 338 -26.64 7.15 -14.73
CA ILE A 338 -27.53 8.21 -15.24
C ILE A 338 -27.00 8.89 -16.50
N LEU A 339 -25.77 8.59 -16.93
CA LEU A 339 -25.22 8.96 -18.23
C LEU A 339 -24.27 7.84 -18.59
N LYS A 340 -24.54 7.09 -19.66
CA LYS A 340 -23.77 5.91 -20.02
C LYS A 340 -22.81 6.18 -21.17
N ASN A 341 -21.53 5.89 -20.96
CA ASN A 341 -20.46 5.85 -21.96
C ASN A 341 -20.48 7.03 -22.94
N TYR A 342 -20.61 8.25 -22.41
CA TYR A 342 -20.66 9.45 -23.23
C TYR A 342 -19.25 9.83 -23.70
N ASP A 343 -19.07 10.07 -25.00
CA ASP A 343 -17.78 10.45 -25.58
C ASP A 343 -17.33 11.84 -25.11
N VAL A 344 -16.21 11.88 -24.39
CA VAL A 344 -15.55 13.12 -23.96
C VAL A 344 -14.25 13.39 -24.71
N ILE A 345 -13.62 12.35 -25.25
CA ILE A 345 -12.50 12.47 -26.20
C ILE A 345 -12.77 11.53 -27.37
N ASN A 346 -12.60 12.01 -28.59
CA ASN A 346 -12.55 11.19 -29.78
C ASN A 346 -11.50 11.78 -30.73
N SER A 347 -10.38 11.09 -30.86
CA SER A 347 -9.27 11.46 -31.72
C SER A 347 -9.07 10.37 -32.76
N ARG A 348 -9.05 10.74 -34.03
CA ARG A 348 -8.82 9.81 -35.14
C ARG A 348 -8.05 10.49 -36.26
N GLY A 349 -7.36 9.72 -37.07
CA GLY A 349 -6.79 10.24 -38.30
C GLY A 349 -6.37 9.16 -39.28
N GLU A 350 -5.98 9.61 -40.45
CA GLU A 350 -5.34 8.83 -41.49
C GLU A 350 -4.04 9.53 -41.86
N TRP A 351 -2.93 8.82 -41.78
CA TRP A 351 -1.60 9.35 -41.96
C TRP A 351 -0.81 8.46 -42.93
N ASP A 352 -0.08 9.10 -43.85
CA ASP A 352 0.86 8.41 -44.74
C ASP A 352 2.12 7.89 -44.02
N THR A 353 2.21 8.10 -42.70
CA THR A 353 3.35 7.78 -41.81
C THR A 353 4.64 8.54 -42.09
N ASN A 354 4.60 9.55 -42.95
CA ASN A 354 5.72 10.42 -43.31
C ASN A 354 5.41 11.89 -43.00
N CYS A 355 4.37 12.44 -43.61
CA CYS A 355 3.89 13.78 -43.33
C CYS A 355 2.40 13.98 -43.66
N ALA A 356 1.95 13.60 -44.86
CA ALA A 356 0.59 13.93 -45.29
C ALA A 356 -0.47 13.14 -44.53
N GLY A 357 -1.45 13.83 -43.97
CA GLY A 357 -2.50 13.18 -43.20
C GLY A 357 -3.62 14.13 -42.82
N GLU A 358 -4.74 13.53 -42.42
CA GLU A 358 -5.92 14.24 -41.94
C GLU A 358 -6.32 13.70 -40.57
N PHE A 359 -6.55 14.59 -39.62
CA PHE A 359 -6.82 14.27 -38.23
C PHE A 359 -8.04 15.03 -37.73
N THR A 360 -8.79 14.41 -36.82
CA THR A 360 -9.90 15.03 -36.12
C THR A 360 -9.76 14.75 -34.64
N ASP A 361 -9.70 15.81 -33.84
CA ASP A 361 -9.69 15.77 -32.38
C ASP A 361 -10.94 16.43 -31.81
N ILE A 362 -11.77 15.66 -31.13
CA ILE A 362 -12.96 16.15 -30.41
C ILE A 362 -12.69 16.04 -28.91
N LYS A 363 -12.83 17.16 -28.20
CA LYS A 363 -12.74 17.22 -26.73
C LYS A 363 -13.98 17.89 -26.16
N SER A 364 -14.71 17.18 -25.32
CA SER A 364 -15.97 17.63 -24.72
C SER A 364 -15.83 17.83 -23.22
N ILE A 365 -16.44 18.88 -22.70
CA ILE A 365 -16.60 19.11 -21.25
C ILE A 365 -18.07 19.09 -20.87
N LEU A 366 -18.37 18.50 -19.72
CA LEU A 366 -19.73 18.42 -19.17
C LEU A 366 -19.90 19.51 -18.11
N ILE A 367 -20.90 20.37 -18.30
CA ILE A 367 -21.20 21.48 -17.40
C ILE A 367 -22.62 21.33 -16.87
N MET A 368 -22.78 21.23 -15.56
CA MET A 368 -24.12 21.22 -14.94
C MET A 368 -24.78 22.59 -15.14
N SER A 369 -25.94 22.62 -15.79
CA SER A 369 -26.71 23.85 -16.00
C SER A 369 -27.63 24.15 -14.83
N LYS A 370 -28.28 25.32 -14.83
CA LYS A 370 -29.33 25.68 -13.85
C LYS A 370 -30.72 25.18 -14.25
N GLU A 371 -30.92 24.88 -15.54
CA GLU A 371 -32.20 24.39 -16.05
C GLU A 371 -32.40 22.93 -15.64
N LYS A 372 -33.64 22.52 -15.41
CA LYS A 372 -33.97 21.16 -15.01
C LYS A 372 -34.96 20.50 -15.97
N THR A 373 -34.77 19.20 -16.17
CA THR A 373 -35.75 18.30 -16.79
C THR A 373 -35.96 17.12 -15.84
N ASN A 374 -37.21 16.76 -15.55
CA ASN A 374 -37.55 15.64 -14.65
C ASN A 374 -36.83 15.70 -13.28
N GLY A 375 -36.68 16.91 -12.72
CA GLY A 375 -36.06 17.15 -11.42
C GLY A 375 -34.53 17.13 -11.40
N TYR A 376 -33.88 16.87 -12.54
CA TYR A 376 -32.42 16.85 -12.69
C TYR A 376 -31.94 18.05 -13.49
N PHE A 377 -30.80 18.63 -13.11
CA PHE A 377 -30.13 19.68 -13.88
C PHE A 377 -29.69 19.16 -15.25
N ASN A 378 -29.95 19.90 -16.32
CA ASN A 378 -29.49 19.53 -17.66
C ASN A 378 -27.96 19.62 -17.74
N ILE A 379 -27.34 18.81 -18.59
CA ILE A 379 -25.89 18.84 -18.83
C ILE A 379 -25.64 19.61 -20.13
N LEU A 380 -24.96 20.75 -20.02
CA LEU A 380 -24.43 21.46 -21.19
C LEU A 380 -23.10 20.82 -21.57
N VAL A 381 -23.05 20.21 -22.75
CA VAL A 381 -21.83 19.67 -23.33
C VAL A 381 -21.25 20.70 -24.28
N LYS A 382 -20.01 21.12 -24.03
CA LYS A 382 -19.25 21.97 -24.96
C LYS A 382 -18.13 21.16 -25.57
N SER A 383 -18.13 21.07 -26.89
CA SER A 383 -17.15 20.31 -27.66
C SER A 383 -16.27 21.25 -28.45
N LYS A 384 -14.95 21.08 -28.34
CA LYS A 384 -13.97 21.68 -29.23
C LYS A 384 -13.57 20.62 -30.26
N ILE A 385 -13.74 20.93 -31.53
CA ILE A 385 -13.39 20.07 -32.66
C ILE A 385 -12.22 20.74 -33.37
N THR A 386 -11.09 20.04 -33.47
CA THR A 386 -9.92 20.46 -34.25
C THR A 386 -9.77 19.50 -35.42
N GLU A 387 -9.90 20.03 -36.64
CA GLU A 387 -9.60 19.31 -37.87
C GLU A 387 -8.22 19.77 -38.35
N SER A 388 -7.27 18.85 -38.48
CA SER A 388 -5.89 19.15 -38.88
C SER A 388 -5.56 18.46 -40.20
N LYS A 389 -4.93 19.20 -41.11
CA LYS A 389 -4.39 18.68 -42.37
C LYS A 389 -2.90 18.90 -42.42
N ALA A 390 -2.13 17.82 -42.35
CA ALA A 390 -0.68 17.84 -42.48
C ALA A 390 -0.27 17.67 -43.95
N TYR A 391 0.75 18.39 -44.40
CA TYR A 391 1.24 18.38 -45.78
C TYR A 391 2.72 18.79 -45.85
N ILE A 392 3.39 18.36 -46.91
CA ILE A 392 4.75 18.82 -47.23
C ILE A 392 4.64 20.21 -47.87
N ASN A 393 5.32 21.20 -47.29
CA ASN A 393 5.33 22.57 -47.82
C ASN A 393 6.34 22.74 -48.97
N GLU A 394 6.43 23.94 -49.55
CA GLU A 394 7.32 24.24 -50.69
C GLU A 394 8.82 24.05 -50.36
N ASN A 395 9.20 24.12 -49.08
CA ASN A 395 10.57 23.91 -48.61
C ASN A 395 10.89 22.42 -48.36
N GLY A 396 9.90 21.52 -48.50
CA GLY A 396 10.05 20.10 -48.17
C GLY A 396 9.84 19.78 -46.69
N ASP A 397 9.48 20.77 -45.86
CA ASP A 397 9.19 20.57 -44.44
C ASP A 397 7.75 20.11 -44.24
N CYS A 398 7.50 19.33 -43.18
CA CYS A 398 6.14 18.95 -42.81
C CYS A 398 5.47 20.10 -42.05
N ASP A 399 4.36 20.60 -42.58
CA ASP A 399 3.57 21.69 -42.03
C ASP A 399 2.11 21.25 -41.82
N SER A 400 1.35 21.98 -41.02
CA SER A 400 -0.04 21.64 -40.69
C SER A 400 -0.96 22.85 -40.67
N LYS A 401 -2.20 22.64 -41.12
CA LYS A 401 -3.28 23.62 -41.04
C LYS A 401 -4.41 23.10 -40.17
N ASP A 402 -4.76 23.88 -39.17
CA ASP A 402 -5.83 23.57 -38.24
C ASP A 402 -7.09 24.40 -38.53
N LYS A 403 -8.24 23.75 -38.44
CA LYS A 403 -9.55 24.38 -38.39
C LYS A 403 -10.21 24.00 -37.07
N ILE A 404 -10.49 25.00 -36.25
CA ILE A 404 -11.12 24.81 -34.94
C ILE A 404 -12.58 25.25 -35.03
N THR A 405 -13.48 24.36 -34.61
CA THR A 405 -14.90 24.65 -34.44
C THR A 405 -15.35 24.30 -33.02
N ALA A 406 -16.44 24.91 -32.58
CA ALA A 406 -17.03 24.66 -31.27
C ALA A 406 -18.50 24.28 -31.45
N GLU A 407 -18.90 23.20 -30.80
CA GLU A 407 -20.27 22.72 -30.79
C GLU A 407 -20.80 22.69 -29.36
N THR A 408 -22.12 22.76 -29.24
CA THR A 408 -22.78 22.73 -27.95
C THR A 408 -24.04 21.88 -28.04
N ALA A 409 -24.17 20.93 -27.12
CA ALA A 409 -25.34 20.09 -26.96
C ALA A 409 -25.87 20.21 -25.52
N VAL A 410 -27.16 19.93 -25.34
CA VAL A 410 -27.80 19.91 -24.03
C VAL A 410 -28.39 18.53 -23.82
N LEU A 411 -27.83 17.77 -22.88
CA LEU A 411 -28.38 16.48 -22.47
C LEU A 411 -29.46 16.70 -21.41
N LYS A 412 -30.62 16.10 -21.63
CA LYS A 412 -31.78 16.22 -20.73
C LYS A 412 -32.05 14.89 -20.07
N PHE A 413 -32.39 14.93 -18.78
CA PHE A 413 -32.72 13.71 -18.05
C PHE A 413 -34.13 13.24 -18.42
N ASN A 414 -34.26 12.06 -19.02
CA ASN A 414 -35.56 11.52 -19.46
C ASN A 414 -36.34 10.78 -18.36
N GLY A 415 -35.86 10.83 -17.11
CA GLY A 415 -36.40 10.08 -15.97
C GLY A 415 -35.58 8.83 -15.63
N LYS A 416 -34.69 8.39 -16.54
CA LYS A 416 -33.78 7.26 -16.32
C LYS A 416 -32.32 7.62 -16.58
N THR A 417 -32.02 8.27 -17.70
CA THR A 417 -30.68 8.67 -18.12
C THR A 417 -30.72 10.03 -18.79
N TYR A 418 -29.55 10.67 -18.89
CA TYR A 418 -29.32 11.79 -19.79
C TYR A 418 -29.22 11.29 -21.23
N GLU A 419 -29.86 12.01 -22.16
CA GLU A 419 -29.81 11.83 -23.61
C GLU A 419 -29.85 13.17 -24.36
#